data_AF-A0A8J7A236-F1
#
_entry.id   AF-A0A8J7A236-F1
#
_cell.length_a   1.000
_cell.length_b   1.000
_cell.length_c   1.000
_cell.angle_alpha   90.00
_cell.angle_beta   90.00
_cell.angle_gamma   90.00
#
_symmetry.space_group_name_H-M   'P 1'
#
loop_
_entity.id
_entity.type
_entity.pdbx_description
1 polymer ?
#
loop_
_entity_poly.entity_id
_entity_poly.type
_entity_poly.pdbx_seq_one_letter_code
_entity_poly.pdbx_strand_id
1 'polypeptide(L)'
;MDIKVPNLGLEDLLVILCVHGSKHLWERLAWICDLAELIRIHQQTDWEQIMAKAKKLGTERMLLLGLYLAHNLLETTLPEPVNQRIRADLECQKLTFEVCQDFFNQTISQTEGFSFKTFKFHIRMMERQQDKIHYCIGSFWRWIILPILHKMMPTFQDQQFLSLPKYLDFLYYLIRPIRLTRNLVVTIWQRLFSGV
;
A
#
# COMPACT_ATOMS: atom_id res chain seq x y z
N MET A 1 -6.69 -12.47 37.34
CA MET A 1 -7.99 -11.91 36.88
C MET A 1 -8.16 -12.33 35.42
N ASP A 2 -9.11 -13.22 35.13
CA ASP A 2 -9.44 -13.58 33.74
C ASP A 2 -10.35 -12.52 33.13
N ILE A 3 -9.74 -11.44 32.65
CA ILE A 3 -10.46 -10.42 31.88
C ILE A 3 -10.50 -10.93 30.43
N LYS A 4 -11.68 -11.38 29.99
CA LYS A 4 -11.91 -11.76 28.59
C LYS A 4 -12.10 -10.49 27.76
N VAL A 5 -11.11 -10.16 26.95
CA VAL A 5 -11.20 -9.08 25.96
C VAL A 5 -11.70 -9.69 24.65
N PRO A 6 -12.74 -9.11 24.01
CA PRO A 6 -13.18 -9.55 22.69
C PRO A 6 -12.02 -9.50 21.69
N ASN A 7 -11.82 -10.58 20.95
CA ASN A 7 -10.80 -10.67 19.91
C ASN A 7 -11.41 -11.25 18.63
N LEU A 8 -10.74 -11.05 17.51
CA LEU A 8 -11.08 -11.69 16.24
C LEU A 8 -10.98 -13.22 16.36
N GLY A 9 -11.82 -13.92 15.59
CA GLY A 9 -11.63 -15.35 15.37
C GLY A 9 -10.27 -15.60 14.70
N LEU A 10 -9.70 -16.78 14.93
CA LEU A 10 -8.38 -17.14 14.42
C LEU A 10 -8.27 -16.96 12.90
N GLU A 11 -9.33 -17.29 12.17
CA GLU A 11 -9.36 -17.20 10.71
C GLU A 11 -9.28 -15.75 10.24
N ASP A 12 -10.00 -14.85 10.92
CA ASP A 12 -9.92 -13.41 10.66
C ASP A 12 -8.57 -12.84 11.05
N LEU A 13 -8.03 -13.29 12.18
CA LEU A 13 -6.75 -12.81 12.70
C LEU A 13 -5.59 -13.17 11.76
N LEU A 14 -5.53 -14.41 11.28
CA LEU A 14 -4.51 -14.83 10.31
C LEU A 14 -4.60 -14.02 9.01
N VAL A 15 -5.80 -13.86 8.47
CA VAL A 15 -5.99 -13.11 7.22
C VAL A 15 -5.63 -11.64 7.40
N ILE A 16 -6.08 -10.98 8.48
CA ILE A 16 -5.81 -9.55 8.70
C ILE A 16 -4.33 -9.28 8.96
N LEU A 17 -3.62 -10.16 9.67
CA LEU A 17 -2.17 -10.04 9.87
C LEU A 17 -1.43 -10.13 8.53
N CYS A 18 -1.82 -11.05 7.65
CA CYS A 18 -1.21 -11.16 6.33
C CYS A 18 -1.51 -9.95 5.43
N VAL A 19 -2.75 -9.43 5.46
CA VAL A 19 -3.11 -8.18 4.75
C VAL A 19 -2.29 -7.00 5.29
N HIS A 20 -2.14 -6.90 6.61
CA HIS A 20 -1.36 -5.86 7.26
C HIS A 20 0.13 -5.94 6.85
N GLY A 21 0.73 -7.12 6.97
CA GLY A 21 2.11 -7.36 6.54
C GLY A 21 2.31 -6.97 5.07
N SER A 22 1.41 -7.41 4.17
CA SER A 22 1.48 -7.06 2.74
C SER A 22 1.33 -5.56 2.47
N LYS A 23 0.48 -4.85 3.21
CA LYS A 23 0.34 -3.39 3.11
C LYS A 23 1.63 -2.65 3.49
N HIS A 24 2.41 -3.23 4.40
CA HIS A 24 3.66 -2.68 4.88
C HIS A 24 4.89 -3.42 4.32
N LEU A 25 4.72 -4.11 3.19
CA LEU A 25 5.78 -4.83 2.46
C LEU A 25 6.58 -5.81 3.34
N TRP A 26 6.00 -6.28 4.44
CA TRP A 26 6.66 -7.13 5.42
C TRP A 26 7.99 -6.56 5.90
N GLU A 27 8.09 -5.24 6.09
CA GLU A 27 9.35 -4.57 6.45
C GLU A 27 9.87 -4.91 7.87
N ARG A 28 9.06 -5.57 8.71
CA ARG A 28 9.41 -5.95 10.09
C ARG A 28 9.28 -7.44 10.30
N LEU A 29 10.37 -8.08 10.74
CA LEU A 29 10.40 -9.50 11.08
C LEU A 29 9.38 -9.85 12.18
N ALA A 30 9.11 -8.91 13.09
CA ALA A 30 8.13 -9.08 14.16
C ALA A 30 6.76 -9.54 13.65
N TRP A 31 6.29 -9.05 12.50
CA TRP A 31 4.99 -9.47 11.94
C TRP A 31 5.00 -10.93 11.46
N ILE A 32 6.14 -11.42 11.00
CA ILE A 32 6.33 -12.82 10.58
C ILE A 32 6.40 -13.70 11.83
N CYS A 33 7.06 -13.22 12.90
CA CYS A 33 7.07 -13.89 14.21
C CYS A 33 5.66 -14.02 14.79
N ASP A 34 4.88 -12.94 14.78
CA ASP A 34 3.50 -12.94 15.27
C ASP A 34 2.66 -14.00 14.55
N LEU A 35 2.81 -14.11 13.23
CA LEU A 35 2.12 -15.10 12.41
C LEU A 35 2.57 -16.53 12.74
N ALA A 36 3.88 -16.75 12.84
CA ALA A 36 4.46 -18.07 13.12
C ALA A 36 4.04 -18.58 14.52
N GLU A 37 4.07 -17.72 15.53
CA GLU A 37 3.60 -18.07 16.88
C GLU A 37 2.10 -18.35 16.92
N LEU A 38 1.30 -17.56 16.20
CA LEU A 38 -0.14 -17.79 16.11
C LEU A 38 -0.44 -19.18 15.52
N ILE A 39 0.28 -19.59 14.48
CA ILE A 39 0.13 -20.93 13.86
C ILE A 39 0.58 -22.03 14.84
N ARG A 40 1.71 -21.84 15.53
CA ARG A 40 2.25 -22.83 16.49
C ARG A 40 1.31 -23.10 17.66
N ILE A 41 0.66 -22.06 18.18
CA ILE A 41 -0.29 -22.17 19.30
C ILE A 41 -1.60 -22.85 18.85
N HIS A 42 -2.05 -22.59 17.62
CA HIS A 42 -3.32 -23.10 17.10
C HIS A 42 -3.13 -24.28 16.14
N GLN A 43 -2.68 -25.43 16.65
CA GLN A 43 -2.40 -26.61 15.81
C GLN A 43 -3.65 -27.23 15.15
N GLN A 44 -4.84 -27.03 15.72
CA GLN A 44 -6.13 -27.51 15.18
C GLN A 44 -6.80 -26.45 14.28
N THR A 45 -6.02 -25.81 13.42
CA THR A 45 -6.52 -24.78 12.49
C THR A 45 -7.28 -25.40 11.31
N ASP A 46 -8.50 -24.92 11.02
CA ASP A 46 -9.23 -25.28 9.79
C ASP A 46 -8.70 -24.46 8.61
N TRP A 47 -7.68 -25.01 7.94
CA TRP A 47 -7.03 -24.36 6.81
C TRP A 47 -7.92 -24.22 5.58
N GLU A 48 -8.86 -25.14 5.35
CA GLU A 48 -9.78 -25.02 4.20
C GLU A 48 -10.72 -23.83 4.39
N GLN A 49 -11.25 -23.64 5.62
CA GLN A 49 -12.09 -22.48 5.93
C GLN A 49 -11.33 -21.16 5.76
N ILE A 50 -10.10 -21.07 6.27
CA ILE A 50 -9.26 -19.86 6.15
C ILE A 50 -8.96 -19.56 4.68
N MET A 51 -8.54 -20.57 3.91
CA MET A 51 -8.21 -20.40 2.49
C MET A 51 -9.44 -20.01 1.68
N ALA A 52 -10.61 -20.63 1.94
CA ALA A 52 -11.86 -20.27 1.29
C ALA A 52 -12.27 -18.82 1.61
N LYS A 53 -12.09 -18.38 2.85
CA LYS A 53 -12.37 -17.02 3.29
C LYS A 53 -11.43 -16.01 2.62
N ALA A 54 -10.12 -16.26 2.65
CA ALA A 54 -9.13 -15.40 1.99
C ALA A 54 -9.41 -15.26 0.48
N LYS A 55 -9.74 -16.38 -0.19
CA LYS A 55 -10.14 -16.38 -1.60
C LYS A 55 -11.41 -15.56 -1.86
N LYS A 56 -12.42 -15.69 -1.00
CA LYS A 56 -13.66 -14.89 -1.08
C LYS A 56 -13.39 -13.39 -0.91
N LEU A 57 -12.42 -13.02 -0.07
CA LEU A 57 -12.01 -11.64 0.14
C LEU A 57 -11.02 -11.11 -0.93
N GLY A 58 -10.46 -11.98 -1.77
CA GLY A 58 -9.44 -11.60 -2.76
C GLY A 58 -8.05 -11.37 -2.16
N THR A 59 -7.78 -11.98 -1.01
CA THR A 59 -6.56 -11.82 -0.22
C THR A 59 -5.80 -13.14 -0.04
N GLU A 60 -6.07 -14.14 -0.89
CA GLU A 60 -5.45 -15.46 -0.85
C GLU A 60 -3.93 -15.36 -1.02
N ARG A 61 -3.43 -14.59 -2.00
CA ARG A 61 -1.98 -14.38 -2.21
C ARG A 61 -1.32 -13.70 -1.02
N MET A 62 -2.02 -12.76 -0.36
CA MET A 62 -1.51 -12.10 0.85
C MET A 62 -1.34 -13.11 1.98
N LEU A 63 -2.35 -13.97 2.18
CA LEU A 63 -2.28 -15.07 3.13
C LEU A 63 -1.15 -16.03 2.80
N LEU A 64 -1.09 -16.54 1.58
CA LEU A 64 -0.07 -17.50 1.13
C LEU A 64 1.35 -16.96 1.32
N LEU A 65 1.57 -15.68 0.99
CA LEU A 65 2.88 -15.05 1.14
C LEU A 65 3.28 -14.95 2.62
N GLY A 66 2.37 -14.53 3.50
CA GLY A 66 2.65 -14.49 4.94
C GLY A 66 3.00 -15.87 5.50
N LEU A 67 2.19 -16.88 5.16
CA LEU A 67 2.45 -18.27 5.57
C LEU A 67 3.80 -18.77 5.03
N TYR A 68 4.11 -18.47 3.77
CA TYR A 68 5.36 -18.93 3.17
C TYR A 68 6.59 -18.22 3.75
N LEU A 69 6.48 -16.94 4.12
CA LEU A 69 7.52 -16.23 4.89
C LEU A 69 7.74 -16.90 6.26
N ALA A 70 6.67 -17.20 6.99
CA ALA A 70 6.75 -17.88 8.29
C ALA A 70 7.36 -19.28 8.18
N HIS A 71 7.10 -19.99 7.08
CA HIS A 71 7.73 -21.27 6.78
C HIS A 71 9.23 -21.11 6.47
N ASN A 72 9.59 -20.23 5.53
CA ASN A 72 10.97 -20.10 5.05
C ASN A 72 11.93 -19.49 6.07
N LEU A 73 11.45 -18.58 6.92
CA LEU A 73 12.30 -17.83 7.86
C LEU A 73 12.26 -18.38 9.28
N LEU A 74 11.15 -19.02 9.68
CA LEU A 74 10.91 -19.46 11.07
C LEU A 74 10.48 -20.93 11.15
N GLU A 75 10.67 -21.68 10.06
CA GLU A 75 10.45 -23.13 9.96
C GLU A 75 9.05 -23.57 10.41
N THR A 76 8.05 -22.70 10.22
CA THR A 76 6.68 -23.00 10.58
C THR A 76 6.16 -24.17 9.74
N THR A 77 5.63 -25.19 10.40
CA THR A 77 5.03 -26.34 9.69
C THR A 77 3.69 -25.95 9.12
N LEU A 78 3.55 -26.04 7.79
CA LEU A 78 2.31 -25.79 7.08
C LEU A 78 1.73 -27.11 6.56
N PRO A 79 0.40 -27.29 6.59
CA PRO A 79 -0.22 -28.50 6.07
C PRO A 79 -0.14 -28.55 4.54
N GLU A 80 -0.22 -29.75 3.98
CA GLU A 80 -0.04 -29.97 2.54
C GLU A 80 -1.01 -29.18 1.64
N PRO A 81 -2.30 -28.99 1.97
CA PRO A 81 -3.20 -28.15 1.16
C PRO A 81 -2.71 -26.70 0.98
N VAL A 82 -2.07 -26.14 2.01
CA VAL A 82 -1.47 -24.80 1.95
C VAL A 82 -0.22 -24.83 1.06
N ASN A 83 0.66 -25.82 1.26
CA ASN A 83 1.88 -25.97 0.45
C ASN A 83 1.56 -26.13 -1.04
N GLN A 84 0.52 -26.89 -1.40
CA GLN A 84 0.08 -27.05 -2.78
C GLN A 84 -0.33 -25.72 -3.40
N ARG A 85 -1.07 -24.87 -2.67
CA ARG A 85 -1.48 -23.54 -3.14
C ARG A 85 -0.30 -22.58 -3.28
N ILE A 86 0.68 -22.63 -2.37
CA ILE A 86 1.95 -21.89 -2.50
C ILE A 86 2.68 -22.31 -3.78
N ARG A 87 2.81 -23.62 -4.02
CA ARG A 87 3.48 -24.16 -5.22
C ARG A 87 2.77 -23.74 -6.51
N ALA A 88 1.44 -23.61 -6.48
CA ALA A 88 0.64 -23.19 -7.63
C ALA A 88 0.72 -21.68 -7.93
N ASP A 89 1.00 -20.83 -6.93
CA ASP A 89 1.16 -19.39 -7.12
C ASP A 89 2.64 -18.99 -7.28
N LEU A 90 3.11 -18.98 -8.54
CA LEU A 90 4.48 -18.57 -8.88
C LEU A 90 4.78 -17.11 -8.48
N GLU A 91 3.77 -16.25 -8.46
CA GLU A 91 3.94 -14.84 -8.10
C GLU A 91 4.16 -14.70 -6.60
N CYS A 92 3.44 -15.47 -5.79
CA CYS A 92 3.65 -15.60 -4.36
C CYS A 92 5.08 -16.03 -4.03
N GLN A 93 5.62 -17.02 -4.74
CA GLN A 93 6.99 -17.49 -4.53
C GLN A 93 8.02 -16.41 -4.84
N LYS A 94 7.87 -15.70 -5.97
CA LYS A 94 8.75 -14.57 -6.34
C LYS A 94 8.71 -13.45 -5.31
N LEU A 95 7.52 -13.04 -4.90
CA LEU A 95 7.34 -11.97 -3.91
C LEU A 95 7.92 -12.36 -2.55
N THR A 96 7.78 -13.63 -2.14
CA THR A 96 8.39 -14.14 -0.90
C THR A 96 9.91 -14.05 -0.98
N PHE A 97 10.51 -14.47 -2.10
CA PHE A 97 11.94 -14.36 -2.32
C PHE A 97 12.42 -12.90 -2.30
N GLU A 98 11.70 -11.99 -2.95
CA GLU A 98 12.01 -10.55 -2.93
C GLU A 98 11.98 -9.97 -1.51
N VAL A 99 10.96 -10.31 -0.71
CA VAL A 99 10.87 -9.89 0.70
C VAL A 99 12.03 -10.45 1.52
N CYS A 100 12.36 -11.73 1.37
CA CYS A 100 13.52 -12.32 2.05
C CYS A 100 14.82 -11.61 1.67
N GLN A 101 15.04 -11.31 0.39
CA GLN A 101 16.22 -10.57 -0.05
C GLN A 101 16.27 -9.15 0.54
N ASP A 102 15.14 -8.44 0.58
CA ASP A 102 15.07 -7.09 1.14
C ASP A 102 15.46 -7.06 2.63
N PHE A 103 15.10 -8.10 3.41
CA PHE A 103 15.52 -8.25 4.80
C PHE A 103 17.04 -8.40 4.95
N PHE A 104 17.66 -9.32 4.20
CA PHE A 104 19.10 -9.60 4.33
C PHE A 104 19.97 -8.49 3.76
N ASN A 105 19.49 -7.79 2.73
CA ASN A 105 20.22 -6.68 2.11
C ASN A 105 20.00 -5.33 2.81
N GLN A 106 19.28 -5.30 3.93
CA GLN A 106 18.93 -4.08 4.69
C GLN A 106 18.37 -2.95 3.80
N THR A 107 17.71 -3.29 2.70
CA THR A 107 17.19 -2.32 1.73
C THR A 107 15.79 -1.82 2.14
N ILE A 108 15.44 -2.00 3.42
CA ILE A 108 14.17 -1.61 4.02
C ILE A 108 14.14 -0.07 4.09
N SER A 109 13.71 0.53 2.99
CA SER A 109 13.55 1.97 2.87
C SER A 109 12.17 2.35 3.37
N GLN A 110 12.11 2.99 4.54
CA GLN A 110 10.91 3.72 4.97
C GLN A 110 10.63 4.82 3.94
N THR A 111 9.76 4.53 2.97
CA THR A 111 9.44 5.48 1.92
C THR A 111 8.22 6.28 2.31
N GLU A 112 8.45 7.49 2.83
CA GLU A 112 7.40 8.51 2.94
C GLU A 112 7.08 9.03 1.53
N GLY A 113 5.96 8.58 0.96
CA GLY A 113 5.48 9.08 -0.34
C GLY A 113 5.07 8.00 -1.34
N PHE A 114 4.89 8.41 -2.59
CA PHE A 114 4.64 7.49 -3.69
C PHE A 114 5.95 6.82 -4.12
N SER A 115 6.05 5.51 -3.88
CA SER A 115 7.15 4.69 -4.38
C SER A 115 6.64 3.72 -5.44
N PHE A 116 7.28 3.72 -6.61
CA PHE A 116 6.98 2.75 -7.67
C PHE A 116 7.22 1.31 -7.22
N LYS A 117 8.21 1.06 -6.36
CA LYS A 117 8.47 -0.27 -5.77
C LYS A 117 7.26 -0.73 -4.96
N THR A 118 6.78 0.12 -4.05
CA THR A 118 5.60 -0.14 -3.21
C THR A 118 4.33 -0.31 -4.02
N PHE A 119 4.09 0.57 -5.00
CA PHE A 119 2.94 0.47 -5.89
C PHE A 119 2.95 -0.83 -6.69
N LYS A 120 4.09 -1.20 -7.29
CA LYS A 120 4.25 -2.45 -8.05
C LYS A 120 4.03 -3.66 -7.14
N PHE A 121 4.57 -3.66 -5.93
CA PHE A 121 4.38 -4.73 -4.97
C PHE A 121 2.90 -4.93 -4.65
N HIS A 122 2.18 -3.88 -4.27
CA HIS A 122 0.74 -3.98 -3.94
C HIS A 122 -0.10 -4.48 -5.11
N ILE A 123 0.16 -4.02 -6.34
CA ILE A 123 -0.54 -4.53 -7.53
C ILE A 123 -0.29 -6.02 -7.74
N ARG A 124 0.94 -6.50 -7.53
CA ARG A 124 1.29 -7.92 -7.65
C ARG A 124 0.65 -8.76 -6.55
N MET A 125 0.45 -8.21 -5.35
CA MET A 125 -0.27 -8.88 -4.26
C MET A 125 -1.75 -9.11 -4.58
N MET A 126 -2.38 -8.27 -5.41
CA MET A 126 -3.79 -8.40 -5.75
C MET A 126 -4.02 -9.49 -6.80
N GLU A 127 -5.00 -10.35 -6.58
CA GLU A 127 -5.38 -11.41 -7.51
C GLU A 127 -6.35 -10.91 -8.59
N ARG A 128 -7.38 -10.17 -8.16
CA ARG A 128 -8.49 -9.77 -9.02
C ARG A 128 -8.13 -8.52 -9.80
N GLN A 129 -8.52 -8.49 -11.07
CA GLN A 129 -8.30 -7.33 -11.93
C GLN A 129 -9.09 -6.10 -11.45
N GLN A 130 -10.27 -6.32 -10.88
CA GLN A 130 -11.09 -5.25 -10.30
C GLN A 130 -10.33 -4.54 -9.18
N ASP A 131 -9.74 -5.27 -8.24
CA ASP A 131 -9.00 -4.68 -7.11
C ASP A 131 -7.79 -3.86 -7.59
N LYS A 132 -7.08 -4.37 -8.60
CA LYS A 132 -5.97 -3.65 -9.26
C LYS A 132 -6.44 -2.35 -9.88
N ILE A 133 -7.55 -2.36 -10.62
CA ILE A 133 -8.11 -1.16 -11.25
C ILE A 133 -8.52 -0.14 -10.19
N HIS A 134 -9.26 -0.55 -9.15
CA HIS A 134 -9.67 0.34 -8.07
C HIS A 134 -8.45 0.94 -7.35
N TYR A 135 -7.42 0.14 -7.10
CA TYR A 135 -6.18 0.63 -6.49
C TYR A 135 -5.42 1.61 -7.39
N CYS A 136 -5.31 1.34 -8.70
CA CYS A 136 -4.71 2.24 -9.67
C CYS A 136 -5.46 3.58 -9.73
N ILE A 137 -6.79 3.55 -9.83
CA ILE A 137 -7.64 4.74 -9.87
C ILE A 137 -7.51 5.52 -8.57
N GLY A 138 -7.59 4.86 -7.41
CA GLY A 138 -7.44 5.50 -6.10
C GLY A 138 -6.06 6.11 -5.91
N SER A 139 -5.01 5.44 -6.38
CA SER A 139 -3.64 5.95 -6.37
C SER A 139 -3.49 7.17 -7.28
N PHE A 140 -4.00 7.10 -8.51
CA PHE A 140 -4.02 8.22 -9.44
C PHE A 140 -4.77 9.43 -8.86
N TRP A 141 -5.93 9.19 -8.25
CA TRP A 141 -6.71 10.23 -7.61
C TRP A 141 -5.95 10.89 -6.46
N ARG A 142 -5.37 10.10 -5.56
CA ARG A 142 -4.66 10.59 -4.37
C ARG A 142 -3.35 11.33 -4.71
N TRP A 143 -2.60 10.83 -5.70
CA TRP A 143 -1.26 11.34 -5.99
C TRP A 143 -1.21 12.37 -7.12
N ILE A 144 -2.19 12.38 -8.03
CA ILE A 144 -2.22 13.30 -9.17
C ILE A 144 -3.40 14.26 -9.05
N ILE A 145 -4.63 13.76 -8.98
CA ILE A 145 -5.82 14.62 -9.03
C ILE A 145 -5.95 15.49 -7.78
N LEU A 146 -5.88 14.92 -6.58
CA LEU A 146 -6.08 15.64 -5.32
C LEU A 146 -5.07 16.78 -5.13
N PRO A 147 -3.76 16.62 -5.37
CA PRO A 147 -2.80 17.72 -5.29
C PRO A 147 -3.02 18.78 -6.36
N ILE A 148 -3.43 18.40 -7.58
CA ILE A 148 -3.77 19.36 -8.65
C ILE A 148 -4.98 20.20 -8.21
N LEU A 149 -6.07 19.56 -7.78
CA LEU A 149 -7.27 20.26 -7.32
C LEU A 149 -6.98 21.16 -6.11
N HIS A 150 -6.23 20.68 -5.13
CA HIS A 150 -5.82 21.48 -3.97
C HIS A 150 -4.94 22.68 -4.38
N LYS A 151 -4.00 22.48 -5.31
CA LYS A 151 -3.20 23.58 -5.88
C LYS A 151 -4.03 24.55 -6.71
N MET A 152 -5.19 24.15 -7.23
CA MET A 152 -6.09 25.00 -7.99
C MET A 152 -7.19 25.67 -7.14
N MET A 153 -7.34 25.27 -5.87
CA MET A 153 -8.28 25.90 -4.94
C MET A 153 -7.81 27.33 -4.60
N PRO A 154 -8.63 28.37 -4.82
CA PRO A 154 -8.25 29.76 -4.55
C PRO A 154 -7.83 29.93 -3.09
N THR A 155 -6.69 30.58 -2.86
CA THR A 155 -6.09 30.77 -1.54
C THR A 155 -6.17 32.26 -1.19
N PHE A 156 -6.12 32.63 0.09
CA PHE A 156 -6.16 34.03 0.55
C PHE A 156 -5.18 34.97 -0.17
N GLN A 157 -4.05 34.46 -0.68
CA GLN A 157 -3.10 35.23 -1.50
C GLN A 157 -3.64 35.64 -2.89
N ASP A 158 -4.62 34.94 -3.46
CA ASP A 158 -5.27 35.32 -4.71
C ASP A 158 -6.20 36.53 -4.50
N GLN A 159 -6.88 36.59 -3.36
CA GLN A 159 -7.74 37.72 -2.97
C GLN A 159 -6.94 39.01 -2.73
N GLN A 160 -5.68 38.89 -2.33
CA GLN A 160 -4.75 40.02 -2.20
C GLN A 160 -4.22 40.53 -3.55
N PHE A 161 -4.17 39.68 -4.58
CA PHE A 161 -3.67 40.06 -5.90
C PHE A 161 -4.71 40.80 -6.74
N LEU A 162 -5.97 40.39 -6.65
CA LEU A 162 -7.10 41.03 -7.32
C LEU A 162 -8.33 40.76 -6.46
N SER A 163 -8.95 41.79 -5.90
CA SER A 163 -10.19 41.65 -5.12
C SER A 163 -11.38 41.67 -6.05
N LEU A 164 -11.96 40.50 -6.34
CA LEU A 164 -13.15 40.36 -7.18
C LEU A 164 -14.43 40.39 -6.32
N PRO A 165 -15.53 40.95 -6.84
CA PRO A 165 -16.85 40.82 -6.22
C PRO A 165 -17.27 39.34 -6.12
N LYS A 166 -18.00 38.96 -5.05
CA LYS A 166 -18.39 37.56 -4.75
C LYS A 166 -19.06 36.80 -5.90
N TYR A 167 -19.74 37.49 -6.83
CA TYR A 167 -20.37 36.87 -8.00
C TYR A 167 -19.37 36.48 -9.11
N LEU A 168 -18.12 36.92 -9.03
CA LEU A 168 -17.02 36.60 -9.95
C LEU A 168 -16.01 35.63 -9.34
N ASP A 169 -16.33 34.96 -8.24
CA ASP A 169 -15.41 34.01 -7.57
C ASP A 169 -14.96 32.88 -8.51
N PHE A 170 -15.77 32.52 -9.51
CA PHE A 170 -15.42 31.56 -10.56
C PHE A 170 -14.18 31.97 -11.36
N LEU A 171 -13.93 33.27 -11.58
CA LEU A 171 -12.76 33.75 -12.31
C LEU A 171 -11.44 33.44 -11.58
N TYR A 172 -11.45 33.27 -10.25
CA TYR A 172 -10.23 32.88 -9.54
C TYR A 172 -9.71 31.50 -9.96
N TYR A 173 -10.59 30.58 -10.36
CA TYR A 173 -10.20 29.28 -10.89
C TYR A 173 -9.48 29.39 -12.25
N LEU A 174 -9.77 30.44 -13.04
CA LEU A 174 -9.13 30.72 -14.33
C LEU A 174 -7.85 31.57 -14.20
N ILE A 175 -7.81 32.51 -13.26
CA ILE A 175 -6.67 33.41 -13.05
C ILE A 175 -5.46 32.65 -12.48
N ARG A 176 -5.71 31.62 -11.67
CA ARG A 176 -4.67 30.85 -10.97
C ARG A 176 -3.72 30.07 -11.87
N PRO A 177 -4.16 29.30 -12.88
CA PRO A 177 -3.25 28.66 -13.83
C PRO A 177 -2.38 29.68 -14.59
N ILE A 178 -2.92 30.86 -14.94
CA ILE A 178 -2.16 31.94 -15.60
C ILE A 178 -1.07 32.52 -14.68
N ARG A 179 -1.37 32.68 -13.38
CA ARG A 179 -0.38 33.15 -12.39
C ARG A 179 0.74 32.11 -12.17
N LEU A 180 0.39 30.84 -12.10
CA LEU A 180 1.37 29.76 -11.91
C LEU A 180 2.31 29.61 -13.11
N THR A 181 1.81 29.73 -14.34
CA THR A 181 2.65 29.70 -15.56
C THR A 181 3.58 30.91 -15.64
N ARG A 182 3.11 32.11 -15.27
CA ARG A 182 3.96 33.31 -15.19
C ARG A 182 5.11 33.14 -14.21
N ASN A 183 4.87 32.60 -13.01
CA ASN A 183 5.94 32.36 -12.03
C ASN A 183 6.98 31.36 -12.56
N LEU A 184 6.54 30.30 -13.24
CA LEU A 184 7.44 29.33 -13.85
C LEU A 184 8.32 29.98 -14.93
N VAL A 185 7.73 30.80 -15.80
CA VAL A 185 8.44 31.55 -16.86
C VAL A 185 9.43 32.55 -16.25
N VAL A 186 9.05 33.31 -15.23
CA VAL A 186 9.94 34.27 -14.56
C VAL A 186 11.11 33.56 -13.86
N THR A 187 10.86 32.44 -13.17
CA THR A 187 11.93 31.66 -12.53
C THR A 187 12.89 31.03 -13.54
N ILE A 188 12.37 30.51 -14.65
CA ILE A 188 13.19 29.96 -15.74
C ILE A 188 14.01 31.07 -16.41
N TRP A 189 13.38 32.21 -16.68
CA TRP A 189 14.06 33.36 -17.28
C TRP A 189 15.17 33.90 -16.37
N GLN A 190 14.91 34.05 -15.07
CA GLN A 190 15.95 34.40 -14.10
C GLN A 190 17.07 33.35 -14.05
N ARG A 191 16.78 32.05 -14.06
CA ARG A 191 17.84 31.03 -14.08
C ARG A 191 18.66 31.00 -15.37
N LEU A 192 18.06 31.34 -16.51
CA LEU A 192 18.74 31.38 -17.80
C LEU A 192 19.57 32.67 -18.00
N PHE A 193 19.17 33.78 -17.38
CA PHE A 193 19.81 35.09 -17.57
C PHE A 193 20.58 35.63 -16.34
N SER A 194 20.54 34.95 -15.18
CA SER A 194 21.34 35.29 -13.97
C SER A 194 22.54 34.35 -13.77
N GLY A 195 22.89 33.55 -14.78
CA GLY A 195 24.09 32.69 -14.79
C GLY A 195 25.33 33.40 -15.33
N VAL A 196 25.61 34.60 -14.82
CA VAL A 196 26.93 35.28 -14.88
C VAL A 196 27.25 35.79 -13.49
#